data_AF-A0A0Q7JRS7-F1
#
_entry.id   AF-A0A0Q7JRS7-F1
#
_cell.length_a   1.000
_cell.length_b   1.000
_cell.length_c   1.000
_cell.angle_alpha   90.00
_cell.angle_beta   90.00
_cell.angle_gamma   90.00
#
_symmetry.space_group_name_H-M   'P 1'
#
loop_
_entity.id
_entity.type
_entity.pdbx_description
1 polymer ?
#
loop_
_entity_poly.entity_id
_entity_poly.type
_entity_poly.pdbx_seq_one_letter_code
_entity_poly.pdbx_strand_id
1 'polypeptide(L)'
;MTYSLVNASALGFDLVRLPGGPNVAEVVVRAIDADAAALQELANAHPGPCRTACWDAAVRAAAERPPMRAALELAADAIDLAAAGDQRGSQELVTRLGAAPLGDLQALDRFVRREVLDWTWETAGDIALQRLRDRLAADVLVDAATSAYCAQLLGDDDRRHLAAPYVSASRDAVGAGAAHAGDAADAADAGDAVVAVLHEITSWDESDRAEWRSAVDLLRTGQGAWTSAMHDAGWAAHLAGRTRTAARVQMLAVTAFRTAGFNATDAARGSWNALSGVLQALLVIDLLGDDETGTLLAPWHLARGGRPGSGRRPGDR
;
A
#
# COMPACT_ATOMS: atom_id res chain seq x y z
N MET A 1 -3.79 1.33 -15.04
CA MET A 1 -4.76 1.70 -13.99
C MET A 1 -4.12 2.77 -13.11
N THR A 2 -4.88 3.63 -12.44
CA THR A 2 -4.33 4.74 -11.64
C THR A 2 -4.38 4.39 -10.15
N TYR A 3 -3.25 4.46 -9.46
CA TYR A 3 -3.24 4.56 -8.01
C TYR A 3 -3.82 5.91 -7.59
N SER A 4 -4.57 5.94 -6.49
CA SER A 4 -5.16 7.15 -5.93
C SER A 4 -5.28 7.05 -4.41
N LEU A 5 -5.27 8.20 -3.71
CA LEU A 5 -5.49 8.29 -2.27
C LEU A 5 -6.85 7.75 -1.85
N VAL A 6 -7.88 7.96 -2.67
CA VAL A 6 -9.24 7.43 -2.40
C VAL A 6 -9.27 5.91 -2.43
N ASN A 7 -8.34 5.27 -3.16
CA ASN A 7 -8.25 3.82 -3.30
C ASN A 7 -6.82 3.31 -3.02
N ALA A 8 -6.21 3.79 -1.94
CA ALA A 8 -4.84 3.43 -1.57
C ALA A 8 -4.66 1.93 -1.27
N SER A 9 -5.76 1.22 -0.97
CA SER A 9 -5.80 -0.24 -0.83
C SER A 9 -5.34 -0.97 -2.10
N ALA A 10 -5.58 -0.41 -3.29
CA ALA A 10 -5.13 -0.99 -4.56
C ALA A 10 -3.62 -0.89 -4.74
N LEU A 11 -3.01 0.22 -4.30
CA LEU A 11 -1.55 0.33 -4.22
C LEU A 11 -1.03 -0.71 -3.21
N GLY A 12 -1.60 -0.76 -2.01
CA GLY A 12 -1.19 -1.74 -1.00
C GLY A 12 -1.28 -3.19 -1.49
N PHE A 13 -2.30 -3.54 -2.29
CA PHE A 13 -2.46 -4.85 -2.90
C PHE A 13 -1.29 -5.20 -3.84
N ASP A 14 -0.82 -4.26 -4.65
CA ASP A 14 0.39 -4.44 -5.45
C ASP A 14 1.62 -4.60 -4.54
N LEU A 15 1.77 -3.73 -3.55
CA LEU A 15 2.97 -3.70 -2.70
C LEU A 15 3.14 -4.98 -1.88
N VAL A 16 2.10 -5.55 -1.25
CA VAL A 16 2.26 -6.79 -0.47
C VAL A 16 2.71 -8.00 -1.30
N ARG A 17 2.50 -7.95 -2.62
CA ARG A 17 2.92 -8.98 -3.58
C ARG A 17 4.34 -8.76 -4.10
N LEU A 18 4.87 -7.53 -4.00
CA LEU A 18 6.22 -7.19 -4.42
C LEU A 18 7.23 -7.39 -3.27
N PRO A 19 8.40 -7.99 -3.50
CA PRO A 19 9.42 -8.14 -2.45
C PRO A 19 9.90 -6.81 -1.86
N GLY A 20 10.00 -5.77 -2.69
CA GLY A 20 10.35 -4.40 -2.24
C GLY A 20 9.15 -3.58 -1.75
N GLY A 21 7.95 -4.17 -1.68
CA GLY A 21 6.72 -3.48 -1.32
C GLY A 21 6.75 -2.71 0.01
N PRO A 22 7.24 -3.30 1.12
CA PRO A 22 7.38 -2.59 2.39
C PRO A 22 8.22 -1.31 2.28
N ASN A 23 9.31 -1.34 1.50
CA ASN A 23 10.17 -0.17 1.32
C ASN A 23 9.46 0.92 0.49
N VAL A 24 8.64 0.54 -0.50
CA VAL A 24 7.79 1.50 -1.21
C VAL A 24 6.78 2.13 -0.24
N ALA A 25 6.12 1.31 0.58
CA ALA A 25 5.14 1.76 1.55
C ALA A 25 5.76 2.72 2.58
N GLU A 26 6.96 2.44 3.07
CA GLU A 26 7.72 3.32 3.97
C GLU A 26 8.00 4.69 3.32
N VAL A 27 8.49 4.72 2.07
CA VAL A 27 8.73 5.97 1.34
C VAL A 27 7.43 6.75 1.16
N VAL A 28 6.32 6.07 0.87
CA VAL A 28 5.00 6.71 0.73
C VAL A 28 4.49 7.26 2.07
N VAL A 29 4.62 6.53 3.18
CA VAL A 29 4.28 7.04 4.52
C VAL A 29 5.07 8.30 4.81
N ARG A 30 6.38 8.28 4.56
CA ARG A 30 7.21 9.48 4.74
C ARG A 30 6.79 10.63 3.83
N ALA A 31 6.39 10.35 2.60
CA ALA A 31 5.87 11.38 1.70
C ALA A 31 4.52 11.96 2.17
N ILE A 32 3.66 11.13 2.77
CA ILE A 32 2.38 11.56 3.35
C ILE A 32 2.61 12.47 4.55
N ASP A 33 3.57 12.09 5.41
CA ASP A 33 3.92 12.77 6.67
C ASP A 33 4.90 13.95 6.44
N ALA A 34 5.39 14.15 5.22
CA ALA A 34 6.38 15.19 4.92
C ALA A 34 5.78 16.60 5.03
N ASP A 35 6.44 17.44 5.82
CA ASP A 35 6.20 18.87 5.85
C ASP A 35 7.19 19.64 4.95
N ALA A 36 7.11 20.97 4.97
CA ALA A 36 7.98 21.82 4.17
C ALA A 36 9.47 21.71 4.52
N ALA A 37 9.83 21.36 5.76
CA ALA A 37 11.20 21.18 6.20
C ALA A 37 11.75 19.83 5.71
N ALA A 38 10.98 18.76 5.87
CA ALA A 38 11.30 17.44 5.34
C ALA A 38 11.48 17.47 3.81
N LEU A 39 10.61 18.18 3.08
CA LEU A 39 10.79 18.37 1.64
C LEU A 39 12.06 19.17 1.30
N GLN A 40 12.45 20.14 2.12
CA GLN A 40 13.70 20.88 1.91
C GLN A 40 14.93 19.97 2.08
N GLU A 41 14.94 19.10 3.08
CA GLU A 41 16.02 18.12 3.30
C GLU A 41 16.15 17.16 2.12
N LEU A 42 15.02 16.62 1.63
CA LEU A 42 14.99 15.76 0.46
C LEU A 42 15.48 16.50 -0.79
N ALA A 43 15.05 17.74 -1.00
CA ALA A 43 15.50 18.55 -2.12
C ALA A 43 17.02 18.82 -2.09
N ASN A 44 17.60 19.01 -0.90
CA ASN A 44 19.04 19.22 -0.73
C ASN A 44 19.86 17.97 -1.07
N ALA A 45 19.28 16.78 -0.90
CA ALA A 45 19.92 15.50 -1.24
C ALA A 45 19.79 15.13 -2.72
N HIS A 46 19.08 15.91 -3.53
CA HIS A 46 18.77 15.57 -4.92
C HIS A 46 20.03 15.30 -5.76
N PRO A 47 20.08 14.21 -6.55
CA PRO A 47 21.29 13.76 -7.24
C PRO A 47 21.70 14.64 -8.44
N GLY A 48 20.84 15.57 -8.84
CA GLY A 48 21.11 16.52 -9.92
C GLY A 48 20.98 15.88 -11.30
N PRO A 49 21.78 16.31 -12.30
CA PRO A 49 21.62 15.88 -13.69
C PRO A 49 21.81 14.39 -13.96
N CYS A 50 22.53 13.65 -13.09
CA CYS A 50 22.73 12.21 -13.28
C CYS A 50 21.44 11.39 -13.07
N ARG A 51 20.40 11.98 -12.47
CA ARG A 51 19.09 11.35 -12.24
C ARG A 51 18.48 10.76 -13.51
N THR A 52 18.52 11.51 -14.62
CA THR A 52 17.82 11.16 -15.86
C THR A 52 18.23 9.78 -16.38
N ALA A 53 19.54 9.48 -16.38
CA ALA A 53 20.03 8.19 -16.87
C ALA A 53 19.54 7.00 -16.02
N CYS A 54 19.57 7.16 -14.68
CA CYS A 54 19.06 6.14 -13.74
C CYS A 54 17.54 5.96 -13.87
N TRP A 55 16.81 7.07 -14.02
CA TRP A 55 15.36 7.05 -14.21
C TRP A 55 14.97 6.32 -15.51
N ASP A 56 15.63 6.64 -16.62
CA ASP A 56 15.36 6.00 -17.91
C ASP A 56 15.65 4.50 -17.88
N ALA A 57 16.68 4.06 -17.13
CA ALA A 57 16.95 2.65 -16.92
C ALA A 57 15.81 1.96 -16.16
N ALA A 58 15.27 2.60 -15.11
CA ALA A 58 14.14 2.08 -14.36
C ALA A 58 12.85 2.01 -15.18
N VAL A 59 12.58 3.02 -16.02
CA VAL A 59 11.43 3.01 -16.93
C VAL A 59 11.52 1.86 -17.94
N ARG A 60 12.71 1.64 -18.53
CA ARG A 60 12.92 0.51 -19.44
C ARG A 60 12.72 -0.83 -18.73
N ALA A 61 13.32 -1.01 -17.55
CA ALA A 61 13.17 -2.24 -16.78
C ALA A 61 11.70 -2.49 -16.39
N ALA A 62 10.99 -1.45 -15.95
CA ALA A 62 9.57 -1.56 -15.58
C ALA A 62 8.66 -1.96 -16.76
N ALA A 63 9.01 -1.56 -17.98
CA ALA A 63 8.27 -1.92 -19.18
C ALA A 63 8.33 -3.43 -19.53
N GLU A 64 9.28 -4.18 -18.94
CA GLU A 64 9.36 -5.63 -19.09
C GLU A 64 8.29 -6.39 -18.28
N ARG A 65 7.64 -5.72 -17.31
CA ARG A 65 6.54 -6.34 -16.56
C ARG A 65 5.25 -6.32 -17.37
N PRO A 66 4.63 -7.48 -17.67
CA PRO A 66 3.34 -7.50 -18.34
C PRO A 66 2.27 -6.88 -17.44
N PRO A 67 1.40 -6.01 -17.96
CA PRO A 67 0.29 -5.45 -17.19
C PRO A 67 -0.76 -6.53 -16.90
N MET A 68 -1.58 -6.33 -15.86
CA MET A 68 -2.69 -7.24 -15.47
C MET A 68 -3.56 -7.68 -16.66
N ARG A 69 -3.87 -6.77 -17.58
CA ARG A 69 -4.66 -7.10 -18.77
C ARG A 69 -3.97 -8.15 -19.66
N ALA A 70 -2.68 -8.00 -19.91
CA ALA A 70 -1.93 -8.98 -20.69
C ALA A 70 -1.83 -10.32 -19.96
N ALA A 71 -1.68 -10.29 -18.62
CA ALA A 71 -1.68 -11.50 -17.81
C ALA A 71 -3.02 -12.25 -17.87
N LEU A 72 -4.14 -11.53 -17.87
CA LEU A 72 -5.50 -12.09 -18.04
C LEU A 72 -5.71 -12.69 -19.43
N GLU A 73 -5.29 -11.98 -20.48
CA GLU A 73 -5.39 -12.48 -21.87
C GLU A 73 -4.58 -13.78 -22.06
N LEU A 74 -3.39 -13.86 -21.46
CA LEU A 74 -2.58 -15.08 -21.50
C LEU A 74 -3.15 -16.22 -20.64
N ALA A 75 -3.98 -15.91 -19.64
CA ALA A 75 -4.54 -16.86 -18.69
C ALA A 75 -5.92 -17.42 -19.07
N ALA A 76 -6.41 -17.16 -20.29
CA ALA A 76 -7.74 -17.61 -20.75
C ALA A 76 -7.97 -19.11 -20.49
N ASP A 77 -7.04 -19.98 -20.90
CA ASP A 77 -7.16 -21.43 -20.67
C ASP A 77 -7.17 -21.79 -19.17
N ALA A 78 -6.38 -21.08 -18.35
CA ALA A 78 -6.35 -21.29 -16.91
C ALA A 78 -7.65 -20.81 -16.23
N ILE A 79 -8.30 -19.77 -16.76
CA ILE A 79 -9.62 -19.29 -16.32
C ILE A 79 -10.68 -20.34 -16.61
N ASP A 80 -10.70 -20.89 -17.83
CA ASP A 80 -11.67 -21.93 -18.22
C ASP A 80 -11.51 -23.19 -17.37
N LEU A 81 -10.26 -23.62 -17.13
CA LEU A 81 -9.95 -24.73 -16.24
C LEU A 81 -10.37 -24.45 -14.79
N ALA A 82 -10.08 -23.25 -14.26
CA ALA A 82 -10.49 -22.86 -12.92
C ALA A 82 -12.02 -22.82 -12.77
N ALA A 83 -12.73 -22.31 -13.78
CA ALA A 83 -14.19 -22.28 -13.83
C ALA A 83 -14.80 -23.69 -13.89
N ALA A 84 -14.10 -24.65 -14.50
CA ALA A 84 -14.45 -26.07 -14.50
C ALA A 84 -14.08 -26.81 -13.20
N GLY A 85 -13.51 -26.11 -12.20
CA GLY A 85 -13.11 -26.70 -10.91
C GLY A 85 -11.74 -27.37 -10.91
N ASP A 86 -10.92 -27.18 -11.96
CA ASP A 86 -9.56 -27.72 -11.99
C ASP A 86 -8.62 -26.93 -11.07
N GLN A 87 -7.96 -27.67 -10.19
CA GLN A 87 -7.13 -27.09 -9.15
C GLN A 87 -5.78 -26.58 -9.69
N ARG A 88 -5.26 -27.15 -10.79
CA ARG A 88 -4.02 -26.68 -11.42
C ARG A 88 -4.25 -25.37 -12.19
N GLY A 89 -5.31 -25.29 -12.98
CA GLY A 89 -5.73 -24.06 -13.66
C GLY A 89 -5.99 -22.93 -12.66
N SER A 90 -6.64 -23.24 -11.53
CA SER A 90 -6.82 -22.28 -10.43
C SER A 90 -5.49 -21.79 -9.85
N GLN A 91 -4.53 -22.69 -9.60
CA GLN A 91 -3.21 -22.31 -9.08
C GLN A 91 -2.39 -21.50 -10.08
N GLU A 92 -2.44 -21.86 -11.36
CA GLU A 92 -1.75 -21.16 -12.42
C GLU A 92 -2.31 -19.75 -12.62
N LEU A 93 -3.64 -19.61 -12.63
CA LEU A 93 -4.30 -18.31 -12.68
C LEU A 93 -3.90 -17.43 -11.50
N VAL A 94 -3.95 -17.96 -10.27
CA VAL A 94 -3.51 -17.25 -9.06
C VAL A 94 -2.05 -16.83 -9.15
N THR A 95 -1.17 -17.68 -9.69
CA THR A 95 0.26 -17.37 -9.85
C THR A 95 0.45 -16.21 -10.83
N ARG A 96 -0.22 -16.25 -11.99
CA ARG A 96 -0.10 -15.22 -13.04
C ARG A 96 -0.70 -13.89 -12.58
N LEU A 97 -1.89 -13.90 -11.98
CA LEU A 97 -2.52 -12.72 -11.40
C LEU A 97 -1.73 -12.18 -10.22
N GLY A 98 -1.13 -13.05 -9.41
CA GLY A 98 -0.29 -12.69 -8.29
C GLY A 98 0.96 -11.90 -8.69
N ALA A 99 1.49 -12.13 -9.89
CA ALA A 99 2.68 -11.47 -10.41
C ALA A 99 2.41 -10.17 -11.19
N ALA A 100 1.18 -9.96 -11.67
CA ALA A 100 0.84 -8.79 -12.45
C ALA A 100 0.34 -7.64 -11.55
N PRO A 101 0.98 -6.46 -11.59
CA PRO A 101 0.53 -5.30 -10.83
C PRO A 101 -0.73 -4.68 -11.46
N LEU A 102 -1.56 -4.05 -10.63
CA LEU A 102 -2.70 -3.26 -11.08
C LEU A 102 -2.24 -1.93 -11.71
N GLY A 103 -1.23 -1.30 -11.12
CA GLY A 103 -0.60 -0.09 -11.63
C GLY A 103 0.76 -0.33 -12.28
N ASP A 104 1.34 0.76 -12.76
CA ASP A 104 2.68 0.79 -13.34
C ASP A 104 3.54 1.86 -12.66
N LEU A 105 4.80 1.97 -13.09
CA LEU A 105 5.73 2.94 -12.54
C LEU A 105 5.24 4.38 -12.72
N GLN A 106 4.56 4.68 -13.83
CA GLN A 106 4.00 6.01 -14.08
C GLN A 106 2.83 6.33 -13.15
N ALA A 107 2.01 5.33 -12.82
CA ALA A 107 0.95 5.46 -11.82
C ALA A 107 1.52 5.75 -10.43
N LEU A 108 2.63 5.11 -10.05
CA LEU A 108 3.32 5.37 -8.78
C LEU A 108 3.91 6.78 -8.73
N ASP A 109 4.63 7.20 -9.78
CA ASP A 109 5.16 8.55 -9.93
C ASP A 109 4.05 9.61 -9.81
N ARG A 110 2.96 9.42 -10.57
CA ARG A 110 1.81 10.32 -10.53
C ARG A 110 1.17 10.36 -9.15
N PHE A 111 0.97 9.21 -8.50
CA PHE A 111 0.38 9.13 -7.18
C PHE A 111 1.18 9.93 -6.15
N VAL A 112 2.51 9.74 -6.09
CA VAL A 112 3.36 10.50 -5.18
C VAL A 112 3.32 12.00 -5.49
N ARG A 113 3.50 12.38 -6.76
CA ARG A 113 3.60 13.81 -7.14
C ARG A 113 2.30 14.58 -7.07
N ARG A 114 1.19 13.96 -7.49
CA ARG A 114 -0.08 14.65 -7.76
C ARG A 114 -1.12 14.42 -6.68
N GLU A 115 -1.01 13.35 -5.92
CA GLU A 115 -1.97 13.06 -4.86
C GLU A 115 -1.31 13.21 -3.48
N VAL A 116 -0.17 12.55 -3.23
CA VAL A 116 0.50 12.65 -1.93
C VAL A 116 1.11 14.04 -1.70
N LEU A 117 1.64 14.68 -2.73
CA LEU A 117 2.20 16.03 -2.65
C LEU A 117 1.28 17.09 -3.27
N ASP A 118 -0.03 16.84 -3.33
CA ASP A 118 -1.03 17.76 -3.89
C ASP A 118 -0.93 19.18 -3.31
N TRP A 119 -0.72 19.29 -2.00
CA TRP A 119 -0.58 20.55 -1.25
C TRP A 119 0.62 21.42 -1.67
N THR A 120 1.57 20.86 -2.42
CA THR A 120 2.74 21.59 -2.95
C THR A 120 2.48 22.25 -4.30
N TRP A 121 1.32 21.99 -4.90
CA TRP A 121 0.91 22.58 -6.18
C TRP A 121 0.15 23.88 -5.97
N GLU A 122 0.52 24.90 -6.75
CA GLU A 122 -0.21 26.15 -6.89
C GLU A 122 -0.85 26.17 -8.29
N THR A 123 -2.11 26.58 -8.37
CA THR A 123 -2.82 26.71 -9.65
C THR A 123 -3.09 28.18 -9.97
N ALA A 124 -2.75 28.59 -11.18
CA ALA A 124 -3.05 29.91 -11.73
C ALA A 124 -3.75 29.73 -13.09
N GLY A 125 -5.08 29.70 -13.08
CA GLY A 125 -5.88 29.30 -14.24
C GLY A 125 -5.62 27.84 -14.59
N ASP A 126 -5.30 27.56 -15.85
CA ASP A 126 -5.01 26.21 -16.36
C ASP A 126 -3.56 25.76 -16.13
N ILE A 127 -2.74 26.57 -15.46
CA ILE A 127 -1.33 26.27 -15.20
C ILE A 127 -1.18 25.80 -13.76
N ALA A 128 -0.71 24.56 -13.59
CA ALA A 128 -0.30 24.01 -12.30
C ALA A 128 1.23 24.13 -12.17
N LEU A 129 1.70 24.81 -11.13
CA LEU A 129 3.11 25.01 -10.83
C LEU A 129 3.45 24.38 -9.49
N GLN A 130 4.66 23.83 -9.40
CA GLN A 130 5.24 23.32 -8.17
C GLN A 130 6.57 24.04 -7.96
N ARG A 131 6.87 24.46 -6.73
CA ARG A 131 8.13 25.15 -6.43
C ARG A 131 9.31 24.22 -6.72
N LEU A 132 10.45 24.79 -7.10
CA LEU A 132 11.63 24.00 -7.46
C LEU A 132 12.03 23.03 -6.35
N ARG A 133 12.04 23.47 -5.09
CA ARG A 133 12.28 22.64 -3.90
C ARG A 133 11.38 21.40 -3.91
N ASP A 134 10.06 21.60 -3.99
CA ASP A 134 9.07 20.52 -3.86
C ASP A 134 9.18 19.53 -5.02
N ARG A 135 9.50 20.02 -6.23
CA ARG A 135 9.78 19.18 -7.39
C ARG A 135 11.02 18.29 -7.18
N LEU A 136 12.11 18.85 -6.66
CA LEU A 136 13.35 18.11 -6.38
C LEU A 136 13.14 17.09 -5.24
N ALA A 137 12.36 17.45 -4.22
CA ALA A 137 11.99 16.51 -3.15
C ALA A 137 11.16 15.34 -3.69
N ALA A 138 10.19 15.64 -4.57
CA ALA A 138 9.37 14.64 -5.23
C ALA A 138 10.21 13.70 -6.10
N ASP A 139 11.23 14.20 -6.81
CA ASP A 139 12.20 13.39 -7.55
C ASP A 139 12.88 12.36 -6.63
N VAL A 140 13.37 12.78 -5.46
CA VAL A 140 14.03 11.88 -4.49
C VAL A 140 13.07 10.82 -3.95
N LEU A 141 11.83 11.19 -3.60
CA LEU A 141 10.81 10.25 -3.10
C LEU A 141 10.43 9.24 -4.17
N VAL A 142 10.19 9.69 -5.40
CA VAL A 142 9.82 8.82 -6.52
C VAL A 142 10.96 7.88 -6.88
N ASP A 143 12.22 8.34 -6.89
CA ASP A 143 13.37 7.48 -7.18
C ASP A 143 13.54 6.38 -6.13
N ALA A 144 13.39 6.70 -4.85
CA ALA A 144 13.46 5.74 -3.77
C ALA A 144 12.33 4.70 -3.85
N ALA A 145 11.10 5.14 -4.09
CA ALA A 145 9.95 4.26 -4.32
C ALA A 145 10.18 3.36 -5.55
N THR A 146 10.78 3.90 -6.61
CA THR A 146 11.07 3.19 -7.86
C THR A 146 12.15 2.11 -7.67
N SER A 147 13.22 2.43 -6.94
CA SER A 147 14.26 1.48 -6.56
C SER A 147 13.67 0.23 -5.89
N ALA A 148 12.74 0.43 -4.96
CA ALA A 148 12.04 -0.64 -4.26
C ALA A 148 10.98 -1.36 -5.12
N TYR A 149 10.17 -0.62 -5.89
CA TYR A 149 9.13 -1.17 -6.75
C TYR A 149 9.69 -2.08 -7.86
N CYS A 150 10.83 -1.68 -8.42
CA CYS A 150 11.57 -2.41 -9.44
C CYS A 150 12.73 -3.25 -8.87
N ALA A 151 12.71 -3.58 -7.57
CA ALA A 151 13.84 -4.22 -6.90
C ALA A 151 14.31 -5.56 -7.50
N GLN A 152 13.44 -6.27 -8.23
CA GLN A 152 13.76 -7.52 -8.93
C GLN A 152 14.11 -7.33 -10.42
N LEU A 153 13.89 -6.13 -10.96
CA LEU A 153 14.14 -5.81 -12.38
C LEU A 153 15.43 -5.01 -12.56
N LEU A 154 15.80 -4.23 -11.55
CA LEU A 154 16.98 -3.37 -11.57
C LEU A 154 18.20 -4.10 -11.02
N GLY A 155 19.36 -3.83 -11.64
CA GLY A 155 20.65 -4.21 -11.07
C GLY A 155 20.94 -3.48 -9.76
N ASP A 156 21.80 -4.06 -8.92
CA ASP A 156 22.09 -3.50 -7.59
C ASP A 156 22.64 -2.08 -7.62
N ASP A 157 23.45 -1.75 -8.63
CA ASP A 157 24.00 -0.41 -8.78
C ASP A 157 22.91 0.61 -9.08
N ASP A 158 21.99 0.34 -10.02
CA ASP A 158 20.88 1.25 -10.34
C ASP A 158 19.95 1.46 -9.13
N ARG A 159 19.64 0.39 -8.40
CA ARG A 159 18.84 0.48 -7.16
C ARG A 159 19.51 1.36 -6.11
N ARG A 160 20.83 1.19 -5.93
CA ARG A 160 21.61 1.99 -4.98
C ARG A 160 21.65 3.45 -5.39
N HIS A 161 21.86 3.76 -6.68
CA HIS A 161 21.86 5.14 -7.17
C HIS A 161 20.51 5.84 -6.98
N LEU A 162 19.40 5.16 -7.28
CA LEU A 162 18.05 5.70 -7.10
C LEU A 162 17.69 5.92 -5.62
N ALA A 163 18.08 5.00 -4.72
CA ALA A 163 17.73 5.10 -3.31
C ALA A 163 18.70 5.97 -2.48
N ALA A 164 19.95 6.17 -2.93
CA ALA A 164 20.98 6.85 -2.15
C ALA A 164 20.61 8.26 -1.66
N PRO A 165 20.02 9.15 -2.49
CA PRO A 165 19.56 10.46 -2.05
C PRO A 165 18.59 10.40 -0.86
N TYR A 166 17.58 9.53 -0.95
CA TYR A 166 16.59 9.31 0.10
C TYR A 166 17.24 8.78 1.37
N VAL A 167 18.10 7.76 1.27
CA VAL A 167 18.79 7.17 2.42
C VAL A 167 19.74 8.17 3.09
N SER A 168 20.37 9.08 2.32
CA SER A 168 21.18 10.17 2.89
C SER A 168 20.32 11.12 3.72
N ALA A 169 19.26 11.68 3.13
CA ALA A 169 18.35 12.60 3.81
C ALA A 169 17.69 11.95 5.04
N SER A 170 17.40 10.65 4.98
CA SER A 170 16.87 9.87 6.11
C SER A 170 17.82 9.82 7.30
N ARG A 171 19.10 9.54 7.04
CA ARG A 171 20.11 9.43 8.11
C ARG A 171 20.39 10.78 8.75
N ASP A 172 20.42 11.84 7.95
CA ASP A 172 20.69 13.19 8.45
C ASP A 172 19.54 13.68 9.36
N ALA A 173 18.29 13.39 9.01
CA ALA A 173 17.12 13.70 9.85
C ALA A 173 17.18 12.99 11.21
N VAL A 174 17.54 11.69 11.24
CA VAL A 174 17.72 10.93 12.49
C VAL A 174 18.86 11.51 13.32
N GLY A 175 19.99 11.86 12.69
CA GLY A 175 21.15 12.46 13.36
C GLY A 175 20.87 13.85 13.95
N ALA A 176 19.94 14.60 13.36
CA ALA A 176 19.52 15.92 13.83
C ALA A 176 18.57 15.87 15.05
N GLY A 177 18.21 14.68 15.54
CA GLY A 177 17.26 14.54 16.64
C GLY A 177 15.84 14.95 16.26
N ALA A 178 15.54 15.02 14.95
CA ALA A 178 14.17 14.94 14.48
C ALA A 178 13.71 13.52 14.79
N ALA A 179 13.21 13.31 16.02
CA ALA A 179 12.47 12.13 16.37
C ALA A 179 11.47 11.87 15.23
N HIS A 180 11.25 10.61 14.87
CA HIS A 180 10.10 10.24 14.05
C HIS A 180 8.84 10.68 14.81
N ALA A 181 8.47 11.96 14.68
CA ALA A 181 7.35 12.58 15.36
C ALA A 181 6.05 11.83 15.01
N GLY A 182 6.05 11.10 13.89
CA GLY A 182 4.94 10.30 13.39
C GLY A 182 4.74 8.90 13.99
N ASP A 183 5.61 8.40 14.89
CA ASP A 183 5.37 7.10 15.53
C ASP A 183 4.40 7.18 16.72
N ALA A 184 4.34 8.31 17.43
CA ALA A 184 3.50 8.46 18.62
C ALA A 184 2.40 9.53 18.48
N ALA A 185 2.61 10.61 17.71
CA ALA A 185 1.62 11.68 17.56
C ALA A 185 0.60 11.42 16.44
N ASP A 186 0.99 10.73 15.36
CA ASP A 186 0.14 10.51 14.18
C ASP A 186 -0.60 9.16 14.18
N ALA A 187 -0.24 8.25 15.10
CA ALA A 187 -1.07 7.11 15.46
C ALA A 187 -2.42 7.55 16.08
N ALA A 188 -2.48 8.76 16.65
CA ALA A 188 -3.69 9.31 17.26
C ALA A 188 -4.79 9.66 16.24
N ASP A 189 -4.44 10.02 15.01
CA ASP A 189 -5.43 10.42 13.98
C ASP A 189 -6.07 9.23 13.26
N ALA A 190 -5.40 8.07 13.24
CA ALA A 190 -5.94 6.82 12.71
C ALA A 190 -6.94 6.13 13.67
N GLY A 191 -6.93 6.53 14.95
CA GLY A 191 -7.74 5.95 16.03
C GLY A 191 -7.12 4.70 16.67
N ASP A 192 -7.30 4.55 17.99
CA ASP A 192 -6.71 3.49 18.81
C ASP A 192 -6.97 2.08 18.27
N ALA A 193 -8.16 1.84 17.71
CA ALA A 193 -8.54 0.52 17.17
C ALA A 193 -7.69 0.12 15.95
N VAL A 194 -7.37 1.07 15.06
CA VAL A 194 -6.53 0.82 13.88
C VAL A 194 -5.11 0.49 14.31
N VAL A 195 -4.56 1.27 15.24
CA VAL A 195 -3.21 1.04 15.79
C VAL A 195 -3.13 -0.33 16.46
N ALA A 196 -4.14 -0.68 17.26
CA ALA A 196 -4.20 -1.97 17.93
C ALA A 196 -4.25 -3.15 16.94
N VAL A 197 -5.00 -3.04 15.84
CA VAL A 197 -5.05 -4.06 14.79
C VAL A 197 -3.70 -4.21 14.09
N LEU A 198 -3.07 -3.10 13.69
CA LEU A 198 -1.76 -3.12 13.04
C LEU A 198 -0.71 -3.77 13.95
N HIS A 199 -0.68 -3.41 15.23
CA HIS A 199 0.20 -4.01 16.22
C HIS A 199 -0.10 -5.50 16.44
N GLU A 200 -1.37 -5.88 16.59
CA GLU A 200 -1.77 -7.29 16.77
C GLU A 200 -1.28 -8.16 15.61
N ILE A 201 -1.46 -7.71 14.36
CA ILE A 201 -1.06 -8.46 13.17
C ILE A 201 0.44 -8.71 13.14
N THR A 202 1.26 -7.74 13.54
CA THR A 202 2.72 -7.95 13.56
C THR A 202 3.17 -9.07 14.51
N SER A 203 2.32 -9.46 15.46
CA SER A 203 2.59 -10.54 16.41
C SER A 203 2.03 -11.90 15.99
N TRP A 204 1.33 -12.00 14.86
CA TRP A 204 0.68 -13.23 14.42
C TRP A 204 1.67 -14.36 14.13
N ASP A 205 1.38 -15.52 14.71
CA ASP A 205 2.08 -16.77 14.40
C ASP A 205 1.41 -17.50 13.21
N GLU A 206 1.88 -18.70 12.89
CA GLU A 206 1.29 -19.48 11.79
C GLU A 206 -0.15 -19.94 12.09
N SER A 207 -0.49 -20.16 13.36
CA SER A 207 -1.86 -20.50 13.77
C SER A 207 -2.80 -19.33 13.53
N ASP A 208 -2.42 -18.13 13.96
CA ASP A 208 -3.20 -16.91 13.73
C ASP A 208 -3.41 -16.66 12.22
N ARG A 209 -2.35 -16.83 11.42
CA ARG A 209 -2.45 -16.73 9.95
C ARG A 209 -3.33 -17.80 9.34
N ALA A 210 -3.30 -19.03 9.84
CA ALA A 210 -4.15 -20.11 9.35
C ALA A 210 -5.64 -19.85 9.66
N GLU A 211 -5.95 -19.37 10.87
CA GLU A 211 -7.30 -18.91 11.26
C GLU A 211 -7.79 -17.80 10.32
N TRP A 212 -6.94 -16.80 10.06
CA TRP A 212 -7.24 -15.71 9.13
C TRP A 212 -7.54 -16.20 7.71
N ARG A 213 -6.67 -17.07 7.15
CA ARG A 213 -6.88 -17.64 5.81
C ARG A 213 -8.19 -18.42 5.74
N SER A 214 -8.51 -19.23 6.76
CA SER A 214 -9.76 -19.97 6.83
C SER A 214 -10.98 -19.04 6.85
N ALA A 215 -10.93 -17.95 7.61
CA ALA A 215 -12.00 -16.95 7.65
C ALA A 215 -12.21 -16.27 6.29
N VAL A 216 -11.11 -15.90 5.61
CA VAL A 216 -11.14 -15.30 4.27
C VAL A 216 -11.71 -16.27 3.23
N ASP A 217 -11.30 -17.53 3.26
CA ASP A 217 -11.77 -18.56 2.33
C ASP A 217 -13.28 -18.82 2.47
N LEU A 218 -13.82 -18.79 3.69
CA LEU A 218 -15.26 -18.93 3.95
C LEU A 218 -16.09 -17.79 3.36
N LEU A 219 -15.55 -16.57 3.34
CA LEU A 219 -16.26 -15.37 2.86
C LEU A 219 -16.11 -15.12 1.35
N ARG A 220 -15.30 -15.93 0.66
CA ARG A 220 -14.91 -15.69 -0.74
C ARG A 220 -16.08 -15.70 -1.74
N THR A 221 -17.20 -16.35 -1.42
CA THR A 221 -18.39 -16.37 -2.29
C THR A 221 -19.19 -15.06 -2.26
N GLY A 222 -18.92 -14.15 -1.31
CA GLY A 222 -19.62 -12.88 -1.11
C GLY A 222 -18.93 -11.62 -1.68
N GLN A 223 -18.01 -11.76 -2.65
CA GLN A 223 -17.15 -10.66 -3.13
C GLN A 223 -17.89 -9.38 -3.60
N GLY A 224 -19.12 -9.51 -4.11
CA GLY A 224 -19.91 -8.35 -4.57
C GLY A 224 -20.24 -7.37 -3.45
N ALA A 225 -20.66 -7.87 -2.28
CA ALA A 225 -21.01 -7.03 -1.13
C ALA A 225 -19.78 -6.30 -0.58
N TRP A 226 -18.63 -6.98 -0.53
CA TRP A 226 -17.37 -6.38 -0.06
C TRP A 226 -16.93 -5.21 -0.94
N THR A 227 -17.06 -5.34 -2.26
CA THR A 227 -16.65 -4.29 -3.21
C THR A 227 -17.48 -3.02 -3.04
N SER A 228 -18.80 -3.16 -2.84
CA SER A 228 -19.68 -2.01 -2.54
C SER A 228 -19.31 -1.38 -1.21
N ALA A 229 -19.20 -2.17 -0.14
CA ALA A 229 -18.85 -1.65 1.18
C ALA A 229 -17.48 -0.94 1.21
N MET A 230 -16.49 -1.48 0.49
CA MET A 230 -15.17 -0.84 0.37
C MET A 230 -15.24 0.47 -0.42
N HIS A 231 -16.08 0.54 -1.45
CA HIS A 231 -16.33 1.77 -2.21
C HIS A 231 -16.96 2.85 -1.31
N ASP A 232 -18.00 2.49 -0.56
CA ASP A 232 -18.69 3.40 0.35
C ASP A 232 -17.76 3.89 1.47
N ALA A 233 -16.93 3.01 2.02
CA ALA A 233 -15.93 3.36 3.01
C ALA A 233 -14.82 4.28 2.46
N GLY A 234 -14.44 4.11 1.19
CA GLY A 234 -13.52 5.02 0.50
C GLY A 234 -14.11 6.42 0.32
N TRP A 235 -15.39 6.50 -0.08
CA TRP A 235 -16.11 7.77 -0.18
C TRP A 235 -16.32 8.45 1.16
N ALA A 236 -16.69 7.70 2.20
CA ALA A 236 -16.82 8.23 3.56
C ALA A 236 -15.50 8.88 4.01
N ALA A 237 -14.36 8.22 3.77
CA ALA A 237 -13.05 8.78 4.10
C ALA A 237 -12.75 10.06 3.29
N HIS A 238 -13.08 10.08 2.00
CA HIS A 238 -12.89 11.26 1.15
C HIS A 238 -13.74 12.45 1.59
N LEU A 239 -15.04 12.24 1.80
CA LEU A 239 -15.97 13.29 2.22
C LEU A 239 -15.66 13.84 3.61
N ALA A 240 -15.08 13.00 4.49
CA ALA A 240 -14.64 13.41 5.81
C ALA A 240 -13.22 14.02 5.85
N GLY A 241 -12.54 14.16 4.71
CA GLY A 241 -11.17 14.69 4.66
C GLY A 241 -10.10 13.75 5.23
N ARG A 242 -10.40 12.46 5.38
CA ARG A 242 -9.52 11.44 5.98
C ARG A 242 -8.73 10.61 4.94
N THR A 243 -8.70 11.01 3.67
CA THR A 243 -8.03 10.24 2.59
C THR A 243 -6.54 10.05 2.80
N ARG A 244 -5.83 11.07 3.31
CA ARG A 244 -4.39 10.94 3.62
C ARG A 244 -4.16 9.95 4.77
N THR A 245 -4.95 10.06 5.84
CA THR A 245 -4.91 9.14 6.99
C THR A 245 -5.24 7.72 6.57
N ALA A 246 -6.27 7.52 5.73
CA ALA A 246 -6.62 6.23 5.14
C ALA A 246 -5.45 5.65 4.33
N ALA A 247 -4.85 6.44 3.44
CA ALA A 247 -3.72 6.00 2.63
C ALA A 247 -2.51 5.62 3.49
N ARG A 248 -2.19 6.42 4.52
CA ARG A 248 -1.14 6.14 5.49
C ARG A 248 -1.36 4.81 6.19
N VAL A 249 -2.58 4.57 6.70
CA VAL A 249 -2.96 3.30 7.35
C VAL A 249 -2.80 2.11 6.40
N GLN A 250 -3.21 2.24 5.14
CA GLN A 250 -3.02 1.17 4.16
C GLN A 250 -1.52 0.91 3.91
N MET A 251 -0.66 1.93 3.87
CA MET A 251 0.78 1.71 3.71
C MET A 251 1.42 1.07 4.94
N LEU A 252 1.05 1.49 6.16
CA LEU A 252 1.49 0.83 7.39
C LEU A 252 1.05 -0.65 7.44
N ALA A 253 -0.15 -0.94 6.93
CA ALA A 253 -0.66 -2.30 6.82
C ALA A 253 0.16 -3.16 5.87
N VAL A 254 0.74 -2.61 4.79
CA VAL A 254 1.67 -3.36 3.91
C VAL A 254 2.84 -3.91 4.73
N THR A 255 3.45 -3.06 5.56
CA THR A 255 4.57 -3.46 6.43
C THR A 255 4.11 -4.47 7.47
N ALA A 256 3.00 -4.22 8.16
CA ALA A 256 2.47 -5.13 9.18
C ALA A 256 2.16 -6.52 8.60
N PHE A 257 1.51 -6.58 7.43
CA PHE A 257 1.16 -7.81 6.73
C PHE A 257 2.40 -8.64 6.37
N ARG A 258 3.47 -7.99 5.90
CA ARG A 258 4.73 -8.66 5.55
C ARG A 258 5.52 -9.09 6.79
N THR A 259 5.56 -8.27 7.83
CA THR A 259 6.18 -8.62 9.13
C THR A 259 5.48 -9.81 9.78
N ALA A 260 4.16 -9.88 9.66
CA ALA A 260 3.36 -11.00 10.12
C ALA A 260 3.63 -12.30 9.34
N GLY A 261 4.46 -12.31 8.30
CA GLY A 261 4.83 -13.51 7.55
C GLY A 261 3.86 -13.88 6.41
N PHE A 262 2.89 -13.03 6.08
CA PHE A 262 2.08 -13.23 4.88
C PHE A 262 2.89 -13.00 3.60
N ASN A 263 2.51 -13.71 2.54
CA ASN A 263 3.21 -13.66 1.25
C ASN A 263 2.28 -13.27 0.09
N ALA A 264 2.82 -13.26 -1.13
CA ALA A 264 2.07 -12.87 -2.33
C ALA A 264 0.87 -13.78 -2.63
N THR A 265 0.97 -15.08 -2.30
CA THR A 265 -0.14 -16.04 -2.44
C THR A 265 -1.28 -15.70 -1.48
N ASP A 266 -0.95 -15.33 -0.24
CA ASP A 266 -1.96 -14.93 0.75
C ASP A 266 -2.72 -13.68 0.29
N ALA A 267 -2.00 -12.70 -0.26
CA ALA A 267 -2.60 -11.51 -0.86
C ALA A 267 -3.50 -11.87 -2.06
N ALA A 268 -3.01 -12.70 -2.99
CA ALA A 268 -3.79 -13.13 -4.16
C ALA A 268 -5.05 -13.94 -3.80
N ARG A 269 -5.05 -14.63 -2.65
CA ARG A 269 -6.22 -15.31 -2.10
C ARG A 269 -7.18 -14.40 -1.33
N GLY A 270 -6.87 -13.10 -1.22
CA GLY A 270 -7.75 -12.10 -0.63
C GLY A 270 -7.44 -11.75 0.83
N SER A 271 -6.37 -12.30 1.42
CA SER A 271 -5.99 -11.96 2.80
C SER A 271 -5.69 -10.49 2.98
N TRP A 272 -5.10 -9.85 1.96
CA TRP A 272 -4.89 -8.40 1.93
C TRP A 272 -6.21 -7.64 1.86
N ASN A 273 -7.11 -8.00 0.94
CA ASN A 273 -8.38 -7.30 0.76
C ASN A 273 -9.22 -7.34 2.04
N ALA A 274 -9.26 -8.49 2.71
CA ALA A 274 -9.92 -8.62 4.00
C ALA A 274 -9.32 -7.67 5.05
N LEU A 275 -7.99 -7.61 5.17
CA LEU A 275 -7.33 -6.73 6.15
C LEU A 275 -7.55 -5.26 5.81
N SER A 276 -7.36 -4.90 4.55
CA SER A 276 -7.57 -3.55 4.03
C SER A 276 -8.99 -3.06 4.31
N GLY A 277 -9.98 -3.93 4.12
CA GLY A 277 -11.39 -3.65 4.46
C GLY A 277 -11.62 -3.44 5.96
N VAL A 278 -11.04 -4.29 6.82
CA VAL A 278 -11.12 -4.11 8.28
C VAL A 278 -10.57 -2.75 8.70
N LEU A 279 -9.40 -2.37 8.21
CA LEU A 279 -8.76 -1.10 8.54
C LEU A 279 -9.56 0.10 8.01
N GLN A 280 -10.08 0.00 6.78
CA GLN A 280 -10.90 1.04 6.20
C GLN A 280 -12.20 1.23 7.00
N ALA A 281 -12.86 0.13 7.37
CA ALA A 281 -14.07 0.19 8.18
C ALA A 281 -13.84 0.88 9.52
N LEU A 282 -12.76 0.53 10.22
CA LEU A 282 -12.43 1.15 11.52
C LEU A 282 -12.17 2.65 11.42
N LEU A 283 -11.54 3.12 10.32
CA LEU A 283 -11.23 4.52 10.11
C LEU A 283 -12.48 5.40 9.89
N VAL A 284 -13.56 4.81 9.38
CA VAL A 284 -14.81 5.52 9.04
C VAL A 284 -16.04 4.86 9.66
N ILE A 285 -15.86 4.14 10.76
CA ILE A 285 -16.94 3.39 11.41
C ILE A 285 -18.05 4.31 11.92
N ASP A 286 -17.72 5.56 12.22
CA ASP A 286 -18.66 6.62 12.60
C ASP A 286 -19.52 7.13 11.44
N LEU A 287 -19.19 6.76 10.20
CA LEU A 287 -19.83 7.23 8.97
C LEU A 287 -20.44 6.11 8.13
N LEU A 288 -20.10 4.84 8.41
CA LEU A 288 -20.60 3.68 7.69
C LEU A 288 -21.92 3.17 8.27
N GLY A 289 -22.76 2.59 7.41
CA GLY A 289 -23.92 1.82 7.85
C GLY A 289 -23.51 0.49 8.51
N ASP A 290 -24.45 -0.10 9.23
CA ASP A 290 -24.23 -1.36 9.95
C ASP A 290 -23.94 -2.53 8.98
N ASP A 291 -24.55 -2.53 7.80
CA ASP A 291 -24.38 -3.58 6.79
C ASP A 291 -22.98 -3.53 6.15
N GLU A 292 -22.50 -2.34 5.78
CA GLU A 292 -21.15 -2.15 5.22
C GLU A 292 -20.09 -2.45 6.28
N THR A 293 -20.30 -1.97 7.51
CA THR A 293 -19.42 -2.25 8.65
C THR A 293 -19.35 -3.75 8.93
N GLY A 294 -20.50 -4.42 8.99
CA GLY A 294 -20.59 -5.86 9.20
C GLY A 294 -19.88 -6.64 8.11
N THR A 295 -20.04 -6.23 6.84
CA THR A 295 -19.38 -6.85 5.69
C THR A 295 -17.85 -6.73 5.76
N LEU A 296 -17.32 -5.54 6.05
CA LEU A 296 -15.88 -5.31 6.08
C LEU A 296 -15.20 -5.90 7.33
N LEU A 297 -15.90 -5.98 8.46
CA LEU A 297 -15.37 -6.56 9.71
C LEU A 297 -15.58 -8.08 9.82
N ALA A 298 -16.39 -8.70 8.95
CA ALA A 298 -16.69 -10.13 9.01
C ALA A 298 -15.45 -11.05 9.06
N PRO A 299 -14.37 -10.84 8.25
CA PRO A 299 -13.18 -11.69 8.34
C PRO A 299 -12.54 -11.66 9.73
N TRP A 300 -12.50 -10.48 10.36
CA TRP A 300 -11.95 -10.32 11.71
C TRP A 300 -12.82 -11.02 12.75
N HIS A 301 -14.13 -10.85 12.69
CA HIS A 301 -15.04 -11.51 13.62
C HIS A 301 -14.96 -13.04 13.52
N LEU A 302 -14.83 -13.59 12.32
CA LEU A 302 -14.66 -15.03 12.12
C LEU A 302 -13.33 -15.56 12.66
N ALA A 303 -12.22 -14.84 12.42
CA ALA A 303 -10.90 -15.29 12.86
C ALA A 303 -10.66 -15.08 14.36
N ARG A 304 -11.15 -13.97 14.93
CA ARG A 304 -10.79 -13.52 16.28
C ARG A 304 -11.92 -13.61 17.31
N GLY A 305 -13.18 -13.65 16.87
CA GLY A 305 -14.37 -13.79 17.72
C GLY A 305 -14.81 -12.53 18.45
N GLY A 306 -14.15 -11.38 18.23
CA GLY A 306 -14.43 -10.12 18.94
C GLY A 306 -14.12 -8.87 18.10
N ARG A 307 -14.40 -7.69 18.66
CA ARG A 307 -14.15 -6.42 17.95
C ARG A 307 -12.65 -6.22 17.68
N PRO A 308 -12.28 -5.69 16.51
CA PRO A 308 -10.89 -5.31 16.24
C PRO A 308 -10.34 -4.37 17.31
N GLY A 309 -9.09 -4.61 17.73
CA GLY A 309 -8.41 -3.80 18.75
C GLY A 309 -8.86 -4.03 20.20
N SER A 310 -9.80 -4.93 20.47
CA SER A 310 -10.22 -5.26 21.84
C SER A 310 -9.24 -6.16 22.62
N GLY A 311 -8.21 -6.69 21.94
CA GLY A 311 -7.16 -7.54 22.50
C GLY A 311 -7.68 -8.89 23.02
N ARG A 312 -7.27 -10.00 22.40
CA ARG A 312 -7.38 -11.32 23.06
C ARG A 312 -6.52 -11.28 24.32
N ARG A 313 -7.11 -11.49 25.50
CA ARG A 313 -6.30 -11.69 26.71
C ARG A 313 -5.48 -12.97 26.54
N PRO A 314 -4.20 -12.99 26.94
CA PRO A 314 -3.43 -14.24 26.96
C PRO A 314 -4.10 -15.20 27.95
N GLY A 315 -4.81 -16.22 27.45
CA GLY A 315 -5.47 -17.21 28.31
C GLY A 315 -6.73 -17.89 27.76
N ASP A 316 -7.38 -17.36 26.71
CA ASP A 316 -8.66 -17.91 26.20
C ASP A 316 -8.49 -19.07 25.18
N ARG A 317 -7.55 -20.00 25.41
CA ARG A 317 -7.40 -21.24 24.61
C ARG A 317 -7.96 -22.45 25.33
#